data_AF-A0A6B3HTN0-F1
#
_entry.id   AF-A0A6B3HTN0-F1
#
_cell.length_a   1.000
_cell.length_b   1.000
_cell.length_c   1.000
_cell.angle_alpha   90.00
_cell.angle_beta   90.00
_cell.angle_gamma   90.00
#
_symmetry.space_group_name_H-M   'P 1'
#
loop_
_entity.id
_entity.type
_entity.pdbx_description
1 polymer ?
#
loop_
_entity_poly.entity_id
_entity_poly.type
_entity_poly.pdbx_seq_one_letter_code
_entity_poly.pdbx_strand_id
1 'polypeptide(L)'
;DLLYAPDRAKVAAAVRERLAIPEGRRVVLYAPTWREDRPRQGGRYELDLQLDLDQAREALGEDHVLLVRRHYLVGGSVPGTDFVRDVSRHPDVSELL
;
A
#
# COMPACT_ATOMS: atom_id res chain seq x y z
N ASP A 1 4.24 20.32 -8.89
CA ASP A 1 3.90 18.91 -9.08
C ASP A 1 4.95 18.08 -8.36
N LEU A 2 4.53 17.25 -7.42
CA LEU A 2 5.44 16.47 -6.57
C LEU A 2 6.24 15.44 -7.40
N LEU A 3 5.62 14.87 -8.44
CA LEU A 3 6.21 13.79 -9.24
C LEU A 3 7.38 14.28 -10.12
N TYR A 4 7.39 15.58 -10.43
CA TYR A 4 8.43 16.25 -11.21
C TYR A 4 9.27 17.24 -10.40
N ALA A 5 9.08 17.30 -9.09
CA ALA A 5 9.81 18.25 -8.24
C ALA A 5 11.31 17.92 -8.19
N PRO A 6 12.20 18.93 -8.19
CA PRO A 6 13.65 18.71 -8.15
C PRO A 6 14.09 17.98 -6.87
N ASP A 7 13.33 18.10 -5.79
CA ASP A 7 13.58 17.48 -4.49
C ASP A 7 12.78 16.20 -4.24
N ARG A 8 12.16 15.60 -5.27
CA ARG A 8 11.36 14.35 -5.15
C ARG A 8 12.10 13.22 -4.42
N ALA A 9 13.43 13.12 -4.58
CA ALA A 9 14.24 12.10 -3.89
C ALA A 9 14.28 12.33 -2.37
N LYS A 10 14.34 13.60 -1.94
CA LYS A 10 14.29 13.98 -0.52
C LYS A 10 12.91 13.66 0.07
N VAL A 11 11.85 13.97 -0.67
CA VAL A 11 10.47 13.62 -0.28
C VAL A 11 10.33 12.10 -0.16
N ALA A 12 10.75 11.34 -1.17
CA ALA A 12 10.68 9.87 -1.16
C ALA A 12 11.46 9.25 0.02
N ALA A 13 12.62 9.80 0.38
CA ALA A 13 13.37 9.38 1.56
C ALA A 13 12.59 9.62 2.86
N ALA A 14 12.00 10.81 3.02
CA ALA A 14 11.20 11.14 4.19
C ALA A 14 9.91 10.29 4.30
N VAL A 15 9.28 9.97 3.16
CA VAL A 15 8.11 9.07 3.12
C VAL A 15 8.52 7.66 3.51
N ARG A 16 9.63 7.13 2.97
CA ARG A 16 10.16 5.81 3.33
C ARG A 16 10.47 5.69 4.82
N GLU A 17 11.07 6.73 5.41
CA GLU A 17 11.32 6.79 6.85
C GLU A 17 10.02 6.78 7.66
N ARG A 18 9.04 7.61 7.28
CA ARG A 18 7.73 7.69 7.96
C ARG A 18 6.93 6.38 7.89
N LEU A 19 7.08 5.64 6.78
CA LEU A 19 6.49 4.33 6.58
C LEU A 19 7.33 3.18 7.16
N ALA A 20 8.47 3.50 7.78
CA ALA A 20 9.43 2.57 8.35
C ALA A 20 9.88 1.48 7.36
N ILE A 21 10.13 1.86 6.11
CA ILE A 21 10.65 0.98 5.06
C ILE A 21 12.14 0.74 5.33
N PRO A 22 12.59 -0.52 5.50
CA PRO A 22 14.01 -0.79 5.72
C PRO A 22 14.86 -0.30 4.55
N GLU A 23 16.07 0.13 4.85
CA GLU A 23 17.03 0.57 3.84
C GLU A 23 17.33 -0.55 2.83
N GLY A 24 17.56 -0.18 1.58
CA GLY A 24 17.81 -1.13 0.49
C GLY A 24 16.56 -1.90 0.00
N ARG A 25 15.42 -1.84 0.71
CA ARG A 25 14.19 -2.51 0.25
C ARG A 25 13.55 -1.79 -0.92
N ARG A 26 13.17 -2.56 -1.93
CA ARG A 26 12.29 -2.15 -3.03
C ARG A 26 10.85 -2.10 -2.54
N VAL A 27 10.05 -1.25 -3.16
CA VAL A 27 8.66 -1.00 -2.74
C VAL A 27 7.74 -1.34 -3.91
N VAL A 28 6.69 -2.11 -3.62
CA VAL A 28 5.57 -2.34 -4.54
C VAL A 28 4.33 -1.72 -3.93
N LEU A 29 3.64 -0.85 -4.67
CA LEU A 29 2.35 -0.30 -4.26
C LEU A 29 1.22 -1.08 -4.93
N TYR A 30 0.39 -1.74 -4.12
CA TYR A 30 -0.85 -2.36 -4.54
C TYR A 30 -2.04 -1.50 -4.11
N ALA A 31 -2.75 -0.94 -5.09
CA ALA A 31 -3.87 -0.02 -4.88
C ALA A 31 -5.14 -0.55 -5.59
N PRO A 32 -5.77 -1.61 -5.07
CA PRO A 32 -6.96 -2.19 -5.70
C PRO A 32 -8.14 -1.22 -5.64
N THR A 33 -8.97 -1.27 -6.67
CA THR A 33 -10.30 -0.66 -6.62
C THR A 33 -11.22 -1.47 -5.69
N TRP A 34 -12.34 -0.87 -5.28
CA TRP A 34 -13.40 -1.61 -4.59
C TRP A 34 -14.25 -2.39 -5.61
N ARG A 35 -14.97 -3.41 -5.14
CA ARG A 35 -15.77 -4.29 -5.98
C ARG A 35 -17.23 -4.26 -5.54
N GLU A 36 -18.13 -3.94 -6.48
CA GLU A 36 -19.57 -3.79 -6.24
C GLU A 36 -20.26 -5.09 -5.82
N ASP A 37 -19.71 -6.24 -6.22
CA ASP A 37 -20.25 -7.59 -5.96
C ASP A 37 -19.93 -8.12 -4.55
N ARG A 38 -19.26 -7.32 -3.70
CA ARG A 38 -18.90 -7.68 -2.32
C ARG A 38 -19.46 -6.69 -1.27
N PRO A 39 -20.77 -6.42 -1.23
CA PRO A 39 -21.33 -5.47 -0.28
C PRO A 39 -21.32 -6.01 1.16
N ARG A 40 -21.13 -5.11 2.12
CA ARG A 40 -21.41 -5.30 3.56
C ARG A 40 -22.50 -4.35 4.02
N GLN A 41 -23.01 -4.59 5.24
CA GLN A 41 -23.92 -3.64 5.90
C GLN A 41 -23.29 -2.24 6.01
N GLY A 42 -24.14 -1.22 5.88
CA GLY A 42 -23.73 0.18 6.03
C GLY A 42 -23.04 0.80 4.80
N GLY A 43 -23.25 0.25 3.60
CA GLY A 43 -22.73 0.82 2.35
C GLY A 43 -21.21 0.67 2.18
N ARG A 44 -20.61 -0.27 2.92
CA ARG A 44 -19.19 -0.62 2.80
C ARG A 44 -19.02 -1.89 1.99
N TYR A 45 -17.79 -2.15 1.55
CA TYR A 45 -17.43 -3.36 0.81
C TYR A 45 -16.44 -4.21 1.59
N GLU A 46 -16.44 -5.52 1.33
CA GLU A 46 -15.45 -6.45 1.88
C GLU A 46 -14.06 -6.13 1.35
N LEU A 47 -13.04 -6.35 2.19
CA LEU A 47 -11.67 -6.39 1.69
C LEU A 47 -11.46 -7.74 1.02
N ASP A 48 -11.29 -7.69 -0.30
CA ASP A 48 -10.82 -8.79 -1.11
C ASP A 48 -9.56 -8.32 -1.83
N LEU A 49 -8.40 -8.79 -1.37
CA LEU A 49 -7.13 -8.37 -1.93
C LEU A 49 -6.90 -8.95 -3.33
N GLN A 50 -7.63 -10.00 -3.74
CA GLN A 50 -7.36 -10.71 -5.00
C GLN A 50 -5.86 -10.99 -5.25
N LEU A 51 -5.11 -11.11 -4.15
CA LEU A 51 -3.67 -11.24 -4.09
C LEU A 51 -3.37 -12.10 -2.88
N ASP A 52 -2.76 -13.25 -3.14
CA ASP A 52 -2.20 -14.11 -2.11
C ASP A 52 -0.90 -13.48 -1.61
N LEU A 53 -0.88 -13.09 -0.33
CA LEU A 53 0.24 -12.39 0.27
C LEU A 53 1.47 -13.29 0.45
N ASP A 54 1.27 -14.60 0.63
CA ASP A 54 2.37 -15.55 0.80
C ASP A 54 3.02 -15.81 -0.57
N GLN A 55 2.22 -16.02 -1.61
CA GLN A 55 2.73 -16.12 -2.98
C GLN A 55 3.39 -14.82 -3.43
N ALA A 56 2.86 -13.65 -3.06
CA ALA A 56 3.48 -12.37 -3.35
C ALA A 56 4.83 -12.22 -2.65
N ARG A 57 4.95 -12.67 -1.39
CA ARG A 57 6.22 -12.67 -0.66
C ARG A 57 7.25 -13.57 -1.34
N GLU A 58 6.85 -14.77 -1.75
CA GLU A 58 7.74 -15.70 -2.46
C GLU A 58 8.22 -15.13 -3.80
N ALA A 59 7.31 -14.56 -4.59
CA ALA A 59 7.63 -14.03 -5.92
C ALA A 59 8.47 -12.75 -5.89
N LEU A 60 8.24 -11.86 -4.90
CA LEU A 60 8.99 -10.61 -4.76
C LEU A 60 10.30 -10.81 -3.99
N GLY A 61 10.34 -11.78 -3.07
CA GLY A 61 11.51 -12.06 -2.26
C GLY A 61 11.73 -11.08 -1.11
N GLU A 62 12.75 -11.38 -0.31
CA GLU A 62 13.08 -10.69 0.94
C GLU A 62 13.73 -9.31 0.74
N ASP A 63 13.83 -8.78 -0.48
CA ASP A 63 14.28 -7.41 -0.75
C ASP A 63 13.12 -6.43 -0.99
N HIS A 64 11.86 -6.89 -0.88
CA HIS A 64 10.68 -6.05 -1.13
C HIS A 64 9.86 -5.77 0.13
N VAL A 65 9.06 -4.70 0.04
CA VAL A 65 7.92 -4.38 0.91
C VAL A 65 6.72 -4.08 0.02
N LEU A 66 5.58 -4.68 0.34
CA LEU A 66 4.28 -4.45 -0.29
C LEU A 66 3.48 -3.41 0.51
N LEU A 67 3.22 -2.27 -0.11
CA LEU A 67 2.28 -1.28 0.41
C LEU A 67 0.89 -1.58 -0.14
N VAL A 68 -0.11 -1.65 0.72
CA VAL A 68 -1.51 -1.84 0.32
C VAL A 68 -2.30 -0.57 0.61
N ARG A 69 -2.89 0.01 -0.44
CA ARG A 69 -3.78 1.18 -0.34
C ARG A 69 -5.19 0.77 -0.73
N ARG A 70 -6.04 0.51 0.26
CA ARG A 70 -7.45 0.20 0.05
C ARG A 70 -8.23 1.44 -0.33
N HIS A 71 -9.31 1.23 -1.07
CA HIS A 71 -10.33 2.25 -1.28
C HIS A 71 -11.08 2.56 0.03
N TYR A 72 -11.48 3.81 0.26
CA TYR A 72 -12.12 4.24 1.52
C TYR A 72 -13.47 3.57 1.82
N LEU A 73 -14.16 3.09 0.77
CA LEU A 73 -15.41 2.32 0.90
C LEU A 73 -15.17 0.87 1.35
N VAL A 74 -13.94 0.38 1.30
CA VAL A 74 -13.58 -0.98 1.68
C VAL A 74 -13.27 -1.02 3.18
N GLY A 75 -14.07 -1.79 3.91
CA GLY A 75 -13.86 -2.03 5.35
C GLY A 75 -12.72 -3.03 5.62
N GLY A 76 -12.58 -3.44 6.88
CA GLY A 76 -11.58 -4.43 7.29
C GLY A 76 -10.17 -3.85 7.49
N SER A 77 -9.21 -4.75 7.69
CA SER A 77 -7.80 -4.45 7.93
C SER A 77 -6.91 -5.24 6.98
N VAL A 78 -5.85 -4.61 6.49
CA VAL A 78 -4.74 -5.33 5.83
C VAL A 78 -3.86 -5.92 6.94
N PRO A 79 -3.37 -7.16 6.81
CA PRO A 79 -2.40 -7.72 7.74
C PRO A 79 -1.13 -6.84 7.80
N GLY A 80 -0.72 -6.46 9.00
CA GLY A 80 0.56 -5.77 9.22
C GLY A 80 1.66 -6.80 9.45
N THR A 81 2.64 -6.85 8.55
CA THR A 81 3.82 -7.72 8.67
C THR A 81 5.09 -6.95 8.34
N ASP A 82 6.25 -7.60 8.40
CA ASP A 82 7.51 -7.07 7.90
C ASP A 82 7.46 -6.76 6.39
N PHE A 83 6.74 -7.61 5.65
CA PHE A 83 6.54 -7.53 4.20
C PHE A 83 5.37 -6.63 3.79
N VAL A 84 4.26 -6.59 4.54
CA VAL A 84 3.02 -5.89 4.15
C VAL A 84 2.71 -4.71 5.06
N ARG A 85 2.42 -3.54 4.46
CA ARG A 85 2.04 -2.32 5.19
C ARG A 85 0.77 -1.70 4.64
N ASP A 86 -0.19 -1.42 5.52
CA ASP A 86 -1.40 -0.67 5.18
C ASP A 86 -1.08 0.84 5.09
N VAL A 87 -1.22 1.41 3.89
CA VAL A 87 -1.05 2.84 3.63
C VAL A 87 -2.35 3.53 3.22
N SER A 88 -3.50 2.89 3.49
CA SER A 88 -4.84 3.40 3.11
C SER A 88 -5.18 4.75 3.76
N ARG A 89 -4.54 5.08 4.89
CA ARG A 89 -4.71 6.35 5.61
C ARG A 89 -3.62 7.37 5.31
N HIS A 90 -2.69 7.06 4.41
CA HIS A 90 -1.64 8.01 4.05
C HIS A 90 -2.26 9.20 3.27
N PRO A 91 -2.05 10.44 3.74
CA PRO A 91 -2.89 11.59 3.37
C PRO A 91 -2.76 11.99 1.90
N ASP A 92 -1.55 12.02 1.36
CA ASP A 92 -1.30 12.39 -0.03
C ASP A 92 -0.89 11.16 -0.85
N VAL A 93 -1.72 10.76 -1.82
CA VAL A 93 -1.39 9.62 -2.67
C VAL A 93 -0.16 9.87 -3.54
N SER A 94 0.12 11.13 -3.87
CA SER A 94 1.26 11.52 -4.71
C SER A 94 2.59 11.25 -4.02
N GLU A 95 2.62 11.22 -2.68
CA GLU A 95 3.80 10.83 -1.90
C GLU A 95 4.11 9.32 -2.00
N LEU A 96 3.15 8.51 -2.47
CA LEU A 96 3.31 7.07 -2.66
C LEU A 96 3.66 6.67 -4.11
N LEU A 97 3.71 7.63 -5.04
CA LEU A 97 3.98 7.45 -6.47
C LEU A 97 5.37 7.98 -6.83
#